data_AF-A0A8J3FZH0-F1
#
_entry.id   AF-A0A8J3FZH0-F1
#
_cell.length_a   1.000
_cell.length_b   1.000
_cell.length_c   1.000
_cell.angle_alpha   90.00
_cell.angle_beta   90.00
_cell.angle_gamma   90.00
#
_symmetry.space_group_name_H-M   'P 1'
#
loop_
_entity.id
_entity.type
_entity.pdbx_description
1 polymer ?
#
loop_
_entity_poly.entity_id
_entity_poly.type
_entity_poly.pdbx_seq_one_letter_code
_entity_poly.pdbx_strand_id
1 'polypeptide(L)'
;MPEHHLFIAGDNRSGSVDSRHHVDNFLQGTVPETTVRGKAVLVLSRKGVSALFTSAFAEAGLGEDGTSELLRMDLAGTLAVGLGLIAVSVGGALVLLAVGVVLRLVRRSPAAS
;
A
#
# COMPACT_ATOMS: atom_id res chain seq x y z
N MET A 1 18.64 -25.05 -14.41
CA MET A 1 19.18 -23.97 -13.55
C MET A 1 19.62 -24.60 -12.24
N PRO A 2 20.68 -24.10 -11.59
CA PRO A 2 21.08 -24.61 -10.28
C PRO A 2 19.94 -24.47 -9.27
N GLU A 3 19.93 -25.32 -8.26
CA GLU A 3 19.01 -25.17 -7.12
C GLU A 3 19.32 -23.87 -6.37
N HIS A 4 18.29 -23.20 -5.84
CA HIS A 4 18.40 -21.90 -5.15
C HIS A 4 18.99 -20.76 -5.99
N HIS A 5 18.82 -20.82 -7.30
CA HIS A 5 19.29 -19.80 -8.24
C HIS A 5 18.14 -19.33 -9.13
N LEU A 6 18.09 -18.02 -9.34
CA LEU A 6 17.09 -17.34 -10.16
C LEU A 6 17.66 -17.01 -11.54
N PHE A 7 16.79 -17.04 -12.55
CA PHE A 7 17.07 -16.52 -13.87
C PHE A 7 16.28 -15.24 -14.08
N ILE A 8 17.00 -14.13 -14.29
CA ILE A 8 16.43 -12.80 -14.33
C ILE A 8 16.46 -12.29 -15.76
N ALA A 9 15.36 -11.70 -16.21
CA ALA A 9 15.26 -11.00 -17.48
C ALA A 9 14.69 -9.61 -17.26
N GLY A 10 15.32 -8.59 -17.85
CA GLY A 10 14.79 -7.23 -17.82
C GLY A 10 13.64 -7.06 -18.81
N ASP A 11 12.70 -6.17 -18.47
CA ASP A 11 11.55 -5.87 -19.35
C ASP A 11 11.99 -5.21 -20.67
N ASN A 12 13.03 -4.36 -20.63
CA ASN A 12 13.65 -3.82 -21.85
C ASN A 12 14.55 -4.88 -22.51
N ARG A 13 13.93 -5.78 -23.28
CA ARG A 13 14.60 -6.99 -23.80
C ARG A 13 15.83 -6.73 -24.64
N SER A 14 15.90 -5.61 -25.38
CA SER A 14 16.99 -5.28 -26.29
C SER A 14 18.14 -4.50 -25.64
N GLY A 15 17.92 -3.91 -24.47
CA GLY A 15 18.91 -3.10 -23.75
C GLY A 15 19.29 -3.64 -22.38
N SER A 16 18.84 -4.84 -22.01
CA SER A 16 19.10 -5.43 -20.69
C SER A 16 20.24 -6.44 -20.74
N VAL A 17 21.27 -6.21 -19.92
CA VAL A 17 22.36 -7.16 -19.69
C VAL A 17 21.95 -8.08 -18.54
N ASP A 18 21.13 -9.07 -18.87
CA ASP A 18 20.53 -10.00 -17.89
C ASP A 18 21.04 -11.44 -18.05
N SER A 19 20.39 -12.40 -17.40
CA SER A 19 20.82 -13.81 -17.42
C SER A 19 20.96 -14.39 -18.84
N ARG A 20 20.20 -13.88 -19.82
CA ARG A 20 20.27 -14.33 -21.23
C ARG A 20 21.61 -14.00 -21.90
N HIS A 21 22.30 -12.96 -21.43
CA HIS A 21 23.61 -12.56 -21.96
C HIS A 21 24.78 -13.40 -21.43
N HIS A 22 24.54 -14.19 -20.37
CA HIS A 22 25.58 -14.94 -19.67
C HIS A 22 25.29 -16.45 -19.63
N VAL A 23 24.45 -16.95 -20.55
CA VAL A 23 24.03 -18.37 -20.59
C VAL A 23 25.20 -19.35 -20.69
N ASP A 24 26.29 -18.93 -21.33
CA ASP A 24 27.50 -19.74 -21.50
C ASP A 24 28.43 -19.70 -20.26
N ASN A 25 28.11 -18.88 -19.26
CA ASN A 25 28.89 -18.75 -18.03
C ASN A 25 28.02 -19.10 -16.81
N PHE A 26 28.22 -20.29 -16.25
CA PHE A 26 27.49 -20.78 -15.09
C PHE A 26 27.56 -19.86 -13.86
N LEU A 27 28.65 -19.10 -13.68
CA LEU A 27 28.82 -18.18 -12.55
C LEU A 27 28.05 -16.86 -12.72
N GLN A 28 27.58 -16.55 -13.93
CA GLN A 28 26.97 -15.25 -14.27
C GLN A 28 25.59 -15.39 -14.94
N GLY A 29 25.25 -16.59 -15.44
CA GLY A 29 23.97 -16.89 -16.10
C GLY A 29 22.78 -17.03 -15.14
N THR A 30 23.04 -17.07 -13.83
CA THR A 30 21.99 -17.15 -12.80
C THR A 30 22.41 -16.38 -11.54
N VAL A 31 21.43 -16.01 -10.72
CA VAL A 31 21.63 -15.22 -9.50
C VAL A 31 21.26 -16.08 -8.29
N PRO A 32 22.16 -16.30 -7.31
CA PRO A 32 21.81 -17.05 -6.10
C PRO A 32 20.71 -16.34 -5.30
N GLU A 33 19.72 -17.08 -4.80
CA GLU A 33 18.61 -16.55 -3.98
C GLU A 33 19.12 -15.79 -2.74
N THR A 34 20.24 -16.23 -2.16
CA THR A 34 20.88 -15.59 -1.00
C THR A 34 21.37 -14.16 -1.27
N THR A 35 21.51 -13.77 -2.54
CA THR A 35 21.90 -12.41 -2.94
C THR A 35 20.71 -11.48 -3.14
N VAL A 36 19.49 -12.02 -3.16
CA VAL A 36 18.25 -11.25 -3.30
C VAL A 36 18.01 -10.42 -2.04
N ARG A 37 17.75 -9.13 -2.21
CA ARG A 37 17.52 -8.20 -1.09
C ARG A 37 16.04 -7.92 -0.80
N GLY A 38 15.17 -8.21 -1.75
CA GLY A 38 13.74 -7.99 -1.62
C GLY A 38 13.04 -7.77 -2.96
N LYS A 39 11.75 -7.46 -2.91
CA LYS A 39 10.87 -7.25 -4.05
C LYS A 39 10.50 -5.78 -4.19
N ALA A 40 10.67 -5.22 -5.39
CA ALA A 40 10.21 -3.86 -5.69
C ALA A 40 8.69 -3.87 -5.93
N VAL A 41 7.93 -3.22 -5.03
CA VAL A 41 6.44 -3.18 -5.08
C VAL A 41 5.87 -1.79 -5.39
N LEU A 42 6.70 -0.75 -5.29
CA LEU A 42 6.26 0.64 -5.41
C LEU A 42 7.39 1.49 -5.98
N VAL A 43 7.03 2.45 -6.83
CA VAL A 43 7.92 3.54 -7.23
C VAL A 43 7.41 4.84 -6.62
N LEU A 44 8.28 5.47 -5.83
CA LEU A 44 8.05 6.80 -5.26
C LEU A 44 8.92 7.81 -6.03
N SER A 45 8.28 8.80 -6.65
CA SER A 45 8.98 9.84 -7.41
C SER A 45 8.31 11.20 -7.21
N ARG A 46 9.01 12.28 -7.58
CA ARG A 46 8.45 13.64 -7.61
C ARG A 46 7.19 13.74 -8.47
N LYS A 47 7.05 12.87 -9.48
CA LYS A 47 5.90 12.83 -10.38
C LYS A 47 4.70 12.04 -9.83
N GLY A 48 4.84 11.39 -8.68
CA GLY A 48 3.78 10.62 -8.04
C GLY A 48 4.22 9.27 -7.50
N VAL A 49 3.23 8.50 -7.08
CA VAL A 49 3.36 7.14 -6.55
C VAL A 49 2.77 6.17 -7.57
N SER A 50 3.53 5.15 -7.96
CA SER A 50 3.08 4.10 -8.88
C SER A 50 3.29 2.73 -8.26
N ALA A 51 2.21 1.97 -8.05
CA ALA A 51 2.28 0.58 -7.63
C ALA A 51 2.81 -0.29 -8.78
N LEU A 52 3.76 -1.17 -8.45
CA LEU A 52 4.29 -2.16 -9.39
C LEU A 52 3.48 -3.45 -9.22
N PHE A 53 2.46 -3.62 -10.06
CA PHE A 53 1.69 -4.85 -10.10
C PHE A 53 2.46 -5.88 -10.92
N THR A 54 3.06 -6.85 -10.23
CA THR A 54 3.73 -7.98 -10.86
C THR A 54 2.85 -9.22 -10.73
N SER A 55 2.08 -9.51 -11.77
CA SER A 55 1.40 -10.81 -11.95
C SER A 55 2.15 -11.71 -12.94
N ALA A 56 3.24 -11.22 -13.52
CA ALA A 56 3.90 -11.82 -14.68
C ALA A 56 5.07 -12.75 -14.35
N PHE A 57 5.49 -12.84 -13.09
CA PHE A 57 6.58 -13.74 -12.68
C PHE A 57 6.04 -14.83 -11.77
N ALA A 58 6.23 -16.08 -12.18
CA ALA A 58 6.08 -17.22 -11.30
C ALA A 58 7.16 -17.11 -10.22
N GLU A 59 6.73 -16.81 -9.00
CA GLU A 59 7.54 -16.69 -7.81
C GLU A 59 7.93 -18.10 -7.33
N ALA A 60 8.66 -18.84 -8.17
CA ALA A 60 9.22 -20.12 -7.77
C ALA A 60 10.36 -19.85 -6.77
N GLY A 61 10.06 -19.98 -5.47
CA GLY A 61 11.07 -19.99 -4.40
C GLY A 61 11.09 -18.77 -3.47
N LEU A 62 10.36 -17.70 -3.76
CA LEU A 62 10.12 -16.62 -2.79
C LEU A 62 8.66 -16.75 -2.36
N GLY A 63 8.39 -16.95 -1.07
CA GLY A 63 7.04 -17.29 -0.59
C GLY A 63 5.95 -16.38 -1.16
N GLU A 64 4.77 -16.93 -1.44
CA GLU A 64 3.56 -16.11 -1.49
C GLU A 64 3.49 -15.37 -0.16
N ASP A 65 3.40 -14.03 -0.16
CA ASP A 65 2.60 -13.25 0.79
C ASP A 65 2.96 -11.76 0.74
N GLY A 66 1.93 -10.93 0.52
CA GLY A 66 2.04 -9.48 0.64
C GLY A 66 0.93 -8.73 -0.10
N THR A 67 0.36 -9.32 -1.15
CA THR A 67 -0.75 -8.71 -1.90
C THR A 67 -2.05 -8.68 -1.09
N SER A 68 -2.35 -9.75 -0.37
CA SER A 68 -3.52 -9.86 0.51
C SER A 68 -3.39 -8.99 1.77
N GLU A 69 -2.19 -8.85 2.33
CA GLU A 69 -1.91 -7.98 3.48
C GLU A 69 -1.98 -6.51 3.09
N LEU A 70 -1.38 -6.11 1.97
CA LEU A 70 -1.47 -4.75 1.44
C LEU A 70 -2.92 -4.37 1.08
N LEU A 71 -3.68 -5.27 0.45
CA LEU A 71 -5.10 -5.04 0.15
C LEU A 71 -5.95 -4.92 1.43
N ARG A 72 -5.67 -5.74 2.45
CA ARG A 72 -6.31 -5.65 3.77
C ARG A 72 -5.96 -4.35 4.48
N MET A 73 -4.70 -3.90 4.37
CA MET A 73 -4.24 -2.65 4.97
C MET A 73 -4.85 -1.42 4.27
N ASP A 74 -5.01 -1.47 2.95
CA ASP A 74 -5.66 -0.41 2.16
C ASP A 74 -7.16 -0.31 2.45
N LEU A 75 -7.88 -1.44 2.47
CA LEU A 75 -9.32 -1.45 2.76
C LEU A 75 -9.62 -1.13 4.23
N ALA A 76 -8.92 -1.76 5.18
CA ALA A 76 -9.13 -1.49 6.60
C ALA A 76 -8.72 -0.06 6.97
N GLY A 77 -7.61 0.44 6.42
CA GLY A 77 -7.16 1.82 6.61
C GLY A 77 -8.17 2.83 6.04
N THR A 78 -8.67 2.60 4.82
CA THR A 78 -9.65 3.48 4.18
C THR A 78 -10.98 3.50 4.94
N LEU A 79 -11.47 2.34 5.38
CA LEU A 79 -12.69 2.24 6.17
C LEU A 79 -12.53 2.88 7.55
N ALA A 80 -11.40 2.69 8.23
CA ALA A 80 -11.13 3.30 9.52
C ALA A 80 -11.09 4.83 9.44
N VAL A 81 -10.43 5.39 8.42
CA VAL A 81 -10.40 6.84 8.18
C VAL A 81 -11.80 7.36 7.81
N GLY A 82 -12.49 6.68 6.89
CA GLY A 82 -13.84 7.06 6.47
C GLY A 82 -14.85 7.09 7.62
N LEU A 83 -14.90 6.02 8.41
CA LEU A 83 -15.78 5.93 9.59
C LEU A 83 -15.37 6.93 10.68
N GLY A 84 -14.07 7.15 10.89
CA GLY A 84 -13.57 8.14 11.83
C GLY A 84 -14.04 9.56 11.49
N LEU A 85 -13.95 9.96 10.22
CA LEU A 85 -14.42 11.28 9.77
C LEU A 85 -15.95 11.44 9.90
N ILE A 86 -16.71 10.38 9.61
CA ILE A 86 -18.17 10.37 9.82
C ILE A 86 -18.49 10.54 11.32
N ALA A 87 -17.81 9.79 12.20
CA ALA A 87 -18.03 9.90 13.64
C ALA A 87 -17.71 11.30 14.19
N VAL A 88 -16.61 11.91 13.74
CA VAL A 88 -16.23 13.27 14.14
C VAL A 88 -17.24 14.31 13.66
N SER A 89 -17.69 14.22 12.40
CA SER A 89 -18.67 15.16 11.84
C SER A 89 -20.05 15.06 12.51
N VAL A 90 -20.56 13.85 12.71
CA VAL A 90 -21.86 13.62 13.39
C VAL A 90 -21.79 14.05 14.85
N GLY A 91 -20.71 13.69 15.56
CA GLY A 91 -20.50 14.09 16.95
C GLY A 91 -20.44 15.62 17.10
N GLY A 92 -19.70 16.30 16.22
CA GLY A 92 -19.63 17.76 16.21
C GLY A 92 -20.99 18.43 15.96
N ALA A 93 -21.77 17.92 15.00
CA ALA A 93 -23.11 18.44 14.71
C ALA A 93 -24.08 18.30 15.89
N LEU A 94 -24.05 17.16 16.60
CA LEU A 94 -24.88 16.93 17.77
C LEU A 94 -24.52 17.87 18.93
N VAL A 95 -23.23 18.13 19.16
CA VAL A 95 -22.77 19.09 20.17
C VAL A 95 -23.27 20.50 19.86
N LEU A 96 -23.14 20.94 18.60
CA LEU A 96 -23.63 22.27 18.19
C LEU A 96 -25.15 22.40 18.33
N LEU A 97 -25.91 21.35 18.01
CA LEU A 97 -27.36 21.33 18.22
C LEU A 97 -27.72 21.44 19.70
N ALA A 98 -27.06 20.66 20.57
CA ALA A 98 -27.30 20.70 22.01
C ALA A 98 -27.01 22.08 22.59
N VAL A 99 -25.88 22.69 22.22
CA VAL A 99 -25.52 24.06 22.64
C VAL A 99 -26.56 25.07 22.15
N GLY A 100 -27.01 24.97 20.89
CA GLY A 100 -28.04 25.84 20.33
C GLY A 100 -29.38 25.75 21.07
N VAL A 101 -29.80 24.53 21.46
CA VAL A 101 -31.02 24.31 22.25
C VAL A 101 -30.88 24.94 23.64
N VAL A 102 -29.77 24.71 24.34
CA VAL A 102 -29.52 25.28 25.66
C VAL A 102 -29.55 26.81 25.61
N LEU A 103 -28.85 27.43 24.66
CA LEU A 103 -28.85 28.89 24.49
C LEU A 103 -30.26 29.44 24.21
N ARG A 104 -31.07 28.72 23.43
CA ARG A 104 -32.46 29.12 23.15
C ARG A 104 -33.35 29.02 24.39
N LEU A 105 -33.14 28.02 25.25
CA LEU A 105 -33.86 27.87 26.50
C LEU A 105 -33.48 28.97 27.50
N VAL A 106 -32.19 29.25 27.68
CA VAL A 106 -31.71 30.32 28.57
C VAL A 106 -32.23 31.70 28.15
N ARG A 107 -32.22 32.02 26.85
CA ARG A 107 -32.77 33.29 26.34
C ARG A 107 -34.28 33.43 26.54
N ARG A 108 -35.00 32.32 26.71
CA ARG A 108 -36.45 32.30 26.88
C ARG A 108 -36.89 32.31 28.35
N SER A 109 -35.98 32.22 29.31
CA SER A 109 -36.30 32.36 30.74
C SER A 109 -36.48 33.84 31.07
N PRO A 110 -37.71 34.34 31.26
CA PRO A 110 -37.90 35.66 31.86
C PRO A 110 -37.33 35.64 33.28
N ALA A 111 -36.63 36.70 33.66
CA ALA A 111 -36.16 36.88 35.03
C ALA A 111 -37.35 36.78 35.98
N ALA A 112 -37.38 35.73 36.81
CA ALA A 112 -38.33 35.63 37.91
C ALA A 112 -37.99 36.75 38.90
N SER A 113 -38.93 37.68 39.08
CA SER A 113 -38.93 38.79 40.03
C SER A 113 -38.93 38.32 41.48
#